data_AF-A0A929BGA1-F1
#
_entry.id   AF-A0A929BGA1-F1
#
_cell.length_a   1.000
_cell.length_b   1.000
_cell.length_c   1.000
_cell.angle_alpha   90.00
_cell.angle_beta   90.00
_cell.angle_gamma   90.00
#
_symmetry.space_group_name_H-M   'P 1'
#
loop_
_entity.id
_entity.type
_entity.pdbx_description
1 polymer ?
#
loop_
_entity_poly.entity_id
_entity_poly.type
_entity_poly.pdbx_seq_one_letter_code
_entity_poly.pdbx_strand_id
1 'polypeptide(L)' 'MFLKKLEEFYNSGSKIEINWYYDDEEIFNEGEIFASLIKIPMNFIPLPNEETF' A
#
# COMPACT_ATOMS: atom_id res chain seq x y z
N MET A 1 -15.04 5.89 8.13
CA MET A 1 -13.75 5.16 8.07
C MET A 1 -12.90 5.81 6.99
N PHE A 2 -11.62 6.09 7.28
CA PHE A 2 -10.72 6.84 6.37
C PHE A 2 -10.58 6.18 4.98
N LEU A 3 -10.46 4.86 4.94
CA LEU A 3 -10.28 4.08 3.70
C LEU A 3 -11.41 4.26 2.68
N LYS A 4 -12.67 4.25 3.15
CA LYS A 4 -13.83 4.44 2.26
C LYS A 4 -13.82 5.82 1.58
N LYS A 5 -13.39 6.87 2.29
CA LYS A 5 -13.26 8.20 1.69
C LYS A 5 -12.17 8.22 0.62
N LEU A 6 -11.06 7.54 0.86
CA LEU A 6 -9.97 7.45 -0.12
C LEU A 6 -10.43 6.71 -1.39
N GLU A 7 -11.20 5.65 -1.24
CA GLU A 7 -11.83 4.95 -2.37
C GLU A 7 -12.86 5.83 -3.10
N GLU A 8 -13.68 6.60 -2.38
CA GLU A 8 -14.63 7.54 -3.00
C GLU A 8 -13.90 8.57 -3.88
N PHE A 9 -12.75 9.10 -3.44
CA PHE A 9 -11.93 10.01 -4.24
C PHE A 9 -11.29 9.31 -5.44
N TYR A 10 -10.78 8.09 -5.27
CA TYR A 10 -10.24 7.31 -6.38
C TYR A 10 -11.32 7.03 -7.44
N ASN A 11 -12.50 6.60 -7.01
CA ASN A 11 -13.64 6.31 -7.86
C ASN A 11 -14.25 7.56 -8.53
N SER A 12 -14.03 8.76 -7.99
CA SER A 12 -14.45 10.02 -8.62
C SER A 12 -13.50 10.48 -9.74
N GLY A 13 -12.46 9.70 -10.04
CA GLY A 13 -11.50 9.98 -11.11
C GLY A 13 -10.21 10.65 -10.63
N SER A 14 -10.03 10.81 -9.31
CA SER A 14 -8.76 11.27 -8.75
C SER A 14 -7.71 10.18 -8.92
N LYS A 15 -6.52 10.56 -9.40
CA LYS A 15 -5.39 9.63 -9.49
C LYS A 15 -4.78 9.46 -8.11
N ILE A 16 -5.05 8.33 -7.47
CA ILE A 16 -4.51 7.94 -6.17
C ILE A 16 -3.75 6.62 -6.37
N GLU A 17 -2.57 6.55 -5.77
CA GLU A 17 -1.71 5.37 -5.73
C GLU A 17 -1.10 5.30 -4.33
N ILE A 18 -0.92 4.09 -3.81
CA ILE A 18 -0.36 3.84 -2.49
C ILE A 18 1.00 3.17 -2.67
N ASN A 19 2.03 3.73 -2.03
CA ASN A 19 3.33 3.08 -1.96
C ASN A 19 3.50 2.48 -0.57
N TRP A 20 3.63 1.16 -0.50
CA TRP A 20 3.80 0.38 0.71
C TRP A 20 5.25 -0.06 0.84
N TYR A 21 5.94 0.51 1.82
CA TYR A 21 7.33 0.18 2.10
C TYR A 21 7.39 -0.92 3.15
N TYR A 22 8.16 -1.96 2.90
CA TYR A 22 8.30 -3.10 3.80
C TYR A 22 9.76 -3.51 3.91
N ASP A 23 10.20 -3.90 5.10
CA ASP A 23 11.55 -4.40 5.39
C ASP A 23 11.56 -5.91 5.67
N ASP A 24 10.41 -6.51 5.98
CA ASP A 24 10.27 -7.94 6.18
C ASP A 24 8.97 -8.53 5.57
N GLU A 25 8.86 -9.86 5.67
CA GLU A 25 7.72 -10.63 5.15
C GLU A 25 6.42 -10.36 5.94
N GLU A 26 6.51 -10.03 7.22
CA GLU A 26 5.35 -9.75 8.06
C GLU A 26 4.67 -8.45 7.59
N ILE A 27 5.44 -7.38 7.41
CA ILE A 27 4.95 -6.09 6.91
C ILE A 27 4.44 -6.21 5.47
N PHE A 28 5.10 -7.03 4.64
CA PHE A 28 4.60 -7.31 3.29
C PHE A 28 3.22 -7.96 3.31
N ASN A 29 3.03 -8.99 4.14
CA ASN A 29 1.77 -9.71 4.26
C ASN A 29 0.63 -8.83 4.80
N GLU A 30 0.92 -7.91 5.72
CA GLU A 30 -0.07 -6.91 6.16
C GLU A 30 -0.52 -6.00 5.03
N GLY A 31 0.41 -5.56 4.17
CA GLY A 31 0.11 -4.76 3.00
C GLY A 31 -0.74 -5.50 1.98
N GLU A 32 -0.52 -6.79 1.77
CA GLU A 32 -1.36 -7.66 0.92
C GLU A 32 -2.80 -7.74 1.45
N ILE A 33 -2.96 -7.91 2.77
CA ILE A 33 -4.28 -7.86 3.41
C ILE A 33 -4.94 -6.50 3.16
N PHE A 34 -4.20 -5.40 3.33
CA PHE A 34 -4.71 -4.06 3.10
C PHE A 34 -5.13 -3.83 1.64
N ALA A 35 -4.32 -4.26 0.68
CA ALA A 35 -4.63 -4.21 -0.75
C ALA A 35 -5.89 -5.02 -1.11
N SER A 36 -6.15 -6.13 -0.40
CA SER A 36 -7.38 -6.91 -0.59
C SER A 36 -8.66 -6.19 -0.15
N LEU A 37 -8.54 -5.17 0.72
CA LEU A 37 -9.66 -4.45 1.31
C LEU A 37 -10.07 -3.20 0.53
N ILE A 38 -9.22 -2.70 -0.37
CA ILE A 38 -9.44 -1.46 -1.13
C ILE A 38 -9.13 -1.63 -2.62
N LYS A 39 -9.78 -0.84 -3.49
CA LYS A 39 -9.58 -0.89 -4.95
C LYS A 39 -8.59 0.14 -5.50
N ILE A 40 -7.72 0.66 -4.64
CA ILE A 40 -6.72 1.67 -5.01
C ILE A 40 -5.43 0.97 -5.43
N PRO A 41 -4.80 1.35 -6.55
CA PRO A 41 -3.50 0.81 -6.95
C PRO A 41 -2.47 0.94 -5.83
N MET A 42 -1.76 -0.15 -5.55
CA MET A 42 -0.79 -0.23 -4.47
C MET A 42 0.52 -0.83 -5.00
N ASN A 43 1.63 -0.14 -4.79
CA ASN A 43 2.97 -0.59 -5.10
C ASN A 43 3.65 -1.07 -3.83
N PHE A 44 4.23 -2.26 -3.88
CA PHE A 44 5.03 -2.81 -2.79
C PHE A 44 6.50 -2.53 -3.08
N ILE A 45 7.17 -1.85 -2.15
CA ILE A 45 8.53 -1.35 -2.30
C ILE A 45 9.38 -1.91 -1.15
N PRO A 46 10.26 -2.89 -1.40
CA PRO A 46 11.17 -3.37 -0.37
C PRO A 46 12.15 -2.28 0.04
N LEU A 47 12.37 -2.11 1.34
CA LEU A 47 13.42 -1.27 1.87
C LEU A 47 14.76 -2.02 1.79
N PRO A 48 15.86 -1.33 1.45
CA PRO A 48 17.17 -1.95 1.45
C PRO A 48 17.54 -2.35 2.89
N ASN A 49 17.86 -3.63 3.10
CA ASN A 49 18.38 -4.11 4.38
C ASN A 49 19.68 -3.38 4.69
N GLU A 50 19.77 -2.77 5.88
CA GLU A 50 20.93 -2.00 6.36
C GLU A 50 22.25 -2.84 6.45
N GLU A 51 22.20 -4.14 6.16
CA GLU A 51 23.34 -5.07 6.24
C GLU A 51 24.28 -5.08 5.02
N THR A 52 24.13 -4.14 4.07
CA THR A 52 25.03 -4.03 2.90
C THR A 52 25.80 -2.71 2.86
N PHE A 53 26.74 -2.53 3.79
CA PHE A 53 27.86 -1.57 3.68
C PHE A 53 29.16 -2.16 4.22
#